data_AF-A0A524G7P7-F1
#
_entry.id   AF-A0A524G7P7-F1
#
_cell.length_a   1.000
_cell.length_b   1.000
_cell.length_c   1.000
_cell.angle_alpha   90.00
_cell.angle_beta   90.00
_cell.angle_gamma   90.00
#
_symmetry.space_group_name_H-M   'P 1'
#
loop_
_entity.id
_entity.type
_entity.pdbx_description
1 polymer ?
#
loop_
_entity_poly.entity_id
_entity_poly.type
_entity_poly.pdbx_seq_one_letter_code
_entity_poly.pdbx_strand_id
1 'polypeptide(L)'
;MPKFRADHYLIAEFEDVSDTKKIGENVLASLKELSELKDLAIVTKRMEGKSWFEIVGRIDIPAGSKAFWAMIKKELSQREPYHLFIRFDMNAEGETIGDARTNVKSWIEENIATRIKKNTAVKTLKVLQPDEVYLPKLE
;
A
#
# COMPACT_ATOMS: atom_id res chain seq x y z
N MET A 1 -8.21 2.88 24.38
CA MET A 1 -6.82 2.54 24.76
C MET A 1 -5.88 3.65 24.28
N PRO A 2 -4.57 3.66 24.61
CA PRO A 2 -3.63 4.57 23.96
C PRO A 2 -3.70 4.47 22.43
N LYS A 3 -3.51 5.59 21.74
CA LYS A 3 -3.52 5.68 20.27
C LYS A 3 -2.11 5.96 19.79
N PHE A 4 -1.61 5.13 18.89
CA PHE A 4 -0.29 5.27 18.31
C PHE A 4 -0.40 5.44 16.80
N ARG A 5 0.50 6.24 16.20
CA ARG A 5 0.70 6.24 14.75
C ARG A 5 1.38 4.94 14.35
N ALA A 6 0.81 4.23 13.38
CA ALA A 6 1.24 2.90 12.96
C ALA A 6 1.36 2.82 11.43
N ASP A 7 2.30 3.59 10.87
CA ASP A 7 2.57 3.62 9.43
C ASP A 7 3.06 2.26 8.92
N HIS A 8 2.45 1.77 7.85
CA HIS A 8 2.84 0.56 7.14
C HIS A 8 2.83 0.75 5.64
N TYR A 9 3.66 -0.04 4.98
CA TYR A 9 3.76 -0.13 3.54
C TYR A 9 3.34 -1.50 3.06
N LEU A 10 2.66 -1.56 1.91
CA LEU A 10 2.43 -2.79 1.16
C LEU A 10 3.17 -2.66 -0.16
N ILE A 11 4.07 -3.58 -0.44
CA ILE A 11 4.74 -3.67 -1.73
C ILE A 11 4.33 -4.96 -2.45
N ALA A 12 4.21 -4.88 -3.78
CA ALA A 12 3.98 -6.07 -4.59
C ALA A 12 4.70 -6.04 -5.93
N GLU A 13 5.11 -7.22 -6.38
CA GLU A 13 5.58 -7.50 -7.73
C GLU A 13 4.51 -8.36 -8.42
N PHE A 14 3.92 -7.86 -9.50
CA PHE A 14 2.99 -8.62 -10.34
C PHE A 14 3.69 -9.57 -11.31
N GLU A 15 3.01 -10.66 -11.69
CA GLU A 15 3.51 -11.63 -12.66
C GLU A 15 3.61 -11.07 -14.08
N ASP A 16 2.61 -10.28 -14.48
CA ASP A 16 2.56 -9.56 -15.77
C ASP A 16 2.26 -8.09 -15.51
N VAL A 17 3.03 -7.20 -16.16
CA VAL A 17 2.91 -5.74 -16.11
C VAL A 17 2.76 -5.11 -17.50
N SER A 18 2.27 -5.89 -18.46
CA SER A 18 1.96 -5.44 -19.82
C SER A 18 0.98 -4.27 -19.84
N ASP A 19 -0.04 -4.30 -18.96
CA ASP A 19 -1.06 -3.25 -18.80
C ASP A 19 -1.17 -2.76 -17.35
N THR A 20 -0.35 -1.76 -17.00
CA THR A 20 -0.35 -1.15 -15.66
C THR A 20 -1.63 -0.40 -15.33
N LYS A 21 -2.40 0.03 -16.34
CA LYS A 21 -3.69 0.69 -16.12
C LYS A 21 -4.70 -0.33 -15.60
N LYS A 22 -4.82 -1.48 -16.26
CA LYS A 22 -5.71 -2.57 -15.83
C LYS A 22 -5.35 -3.09 -14.44
N ILE A 23 -4.05 -3.22 -14.15
CA ILE A 23 -3.58 -3.58 -12.81
C ILE A 23 -4.02 -2.53 -11.77
N GLY A 24 -3.82 -1.24 -12.08
CA GLY A 24 -4.27 -0.14 -11.22
C GLY A 24 -5.78 -0.18 -10.96
N GLU A 25 -6.58 -0.48 -11.99
CA GLU A 25 -8.03 -0.63 -11.88
C GLU A 25 -8.43 -1.83 -10.99
N ASN A 26 -7.75 -2.98 -11.13
CA ASN A 26 -7.99 -4.15 -10.27
C ASN A 26 -7.60 -3.89 -8.81
N VAL A 27 -6.48 -3.20 -8.57
CA VAL A 27 -6.07 -2.78 -7.23
C VAL A 27 -7.08 -1.80 -6.66
N LEU A 28 -7.51 -0.80 -7.42
CA LEU A 28 -8.56 0.15 -7.01
C LEU A 28 -9.87 -0.58 -6.66
N ALA A 29 -10.31 -1.52 -7.47
CA ALA A 29 -11.52 -2.31 -7.20
C ALA A 29 -11.39 -3.07 -5.87
N SER A 30 -10.25 -3.72 -5.63
CA SER A 30 -9.95 -4.44 -4.39
C SER A 30 -10.00 -3.53 -3.16
N LEU A 31 -9.49 -2.30 -3.30
CA LEU A 31 -9.47 -1.32 -2.21
C LEU A 31 -10.85 -0.72 -1.93
N LYS A 32 -11.69 -0.56 -2.97
CA LYS A 32 -13.07 -0.05 -2.83
C LYS A 32 -14.01 -0.99 -2.07
N GLU A 33 -13.65 -2.26 -1.93
CA GLU A 33 -14.40 -3.21 -1.09
C GLU A 33 -14.26 -2.91 0.42
N LEU A 34 -13.31 -2.05 0.81
CA LEU A 34 -13.05 -1.70 2.20
C LEU A 34 -13.77 -0.41 2.57
N SER A 35 -14.62 -0.51 3.57
CA SER A 35 -15.43 0.62 4.04
C SER A 35 -14.58 1.76 4.62
N GLU A 36 -13.40 1.43 5.14
CA GLU A 36 -12.43 2.32 5.76
C GLU A 36 -11.67 3.15 4.73
N LEU A 37 -11.64 2.73 3.46
CA LEU A 37 -11.00 3.50 2.39
C LEU A 37 -12.04 4.33 1.65
N LYS A 38 -11.93 5.65 1.77
CA LYS A 38 -12.89 6.61 1.20
C LYS A 38 -12.26 7.42 0.09
N ASP A 39 -13.13 7.90 -0.80
CA ASP A 39 -12.79 8.86 -1.86
C ASP A 39 -11.65 8.37 -2.77
N LEU A 40 -11.59 7.05 -2.98
CA LEU A 40 -10.55 6.42 -3.79
C LEU A 40 -10.69 6.78 -5.26
N ALA A 41 -9.65 7.37 -5.82
CA ALA A 41 -9.54 7.71 -7.23
C ALA A 41 -8.17 7.30 -7.78
N ILE A 42 -8.16 6.84 -9.05
CA ILE A 42 -6.92 6.61 -9.78
C ILE A 42 -6.59 7.82 -10.64
N VAL A 43 -5.33 8.25 -10.60
CA VAL A 43 -4.81 9.35 -11.41
C VAL A 43 -3.55 8.91 -12.14
N THR A 44 -3.32 9.46 -13.31
CA THR A 44 -2.08 9.22 -14.06
C THR A 44 -1.09 10.34 -13.76
N LYS A 45 0.17 9.98 -13.50
CA LYS A 45 1.29 10.91 -13.35
C LYS A 45 2.31 10.68 -14.45
N ARG A 46 2.96 11.75 -14.87
CA ARG A 46 4.05 11.73 -15.86
C ARG A 46 5.14 12.69 -15.43
N MET A 47 6.39 12.24 -15.46
CA MET A 47 7.56 13.05 -15.13
C MET A 47 8.79 12.50 -15.87
N GLU A 48 9.55 13.36 -16.53
CA GLU A 48 10.82 12.99 -17.19
C GLU A 48 10.73 11.73 -18.08
N GLY A 49 9.67 11.64 -18.89
CA GLY A 49 9.44 10.49 -19.79
C GLY A 49 8.94 9.22 -19.11
N LYS A 50 8.81 9.21 -17.78
CA LYS A 50 8.20 8.11 -17.02
C LYS A 50 6.72 8.40 -16.77
N SER A 51 5.91 7.35 -16.69
CA SER A 51 4.50 7.44 -16.32
C SER A 51 4.11 6.36 -15.35
N TRP A 52 3.32 6.71 -14.35
CA TRP A 52 2.77 5.77 -13.37
C TRP A 52 1.33 6.13 -13.05
N PHE A 53 0.63 5.21 -12.41
CA PHE A 53 -0.68 5.45 -11.84
C PHE A 53 -0.56 5.63 -10.34
N GLU A 54 -1.35 6.53 -9.78
CA GLU A 54 -1.49 6.68 -8.34
C GLU A 54 -2.94 6.42 -7.96
N ILE A 55 -3.15 5.77 -6.82
CA ILE A 55 -4.46 5.72 -6.18
C ILE A 55 -4.39 6.64 -4.97
N VAL A 56 -5.22 7.67 -4.97
CA VAL A 56 -5.34 8.65 -3.89
C VAL A 56 -6.66 8.45 -3.17
N GLY A 57 -6.70 8.81 -1.89
CA GLY A 57 -7.91 8.81 -1.08
C GLY A 57 -7.56 9.01 0.38
N ARG A 58 -8.44 8.55 1.28
CA ARG A 58 -8.22 8.64 2.73
C ARG A 58 -8.61 7.37 3.45
N ILE A 59 -8.01 7.20 4.63
CA ILE A 59 -8.34 6.13 5.58
C ILE A 59 -9.24 6.73 6.66
N ASP A 60 -10.48 6.27 6.73
CA ASP A 60 -11.47 6.68 7.72
C ASP A 60 -11.64 5.57 8.77
N ILE A 61 -11.08 5.81 9.95
CA ILE A 61 -11.04 4.85 11.06
C ILE A 61 -11.29 5.54 12.41
N PRO A 62 -11.85 4.84 13.41
CA PRO A 62 -12.13 5.42 14.73
C PRO A 62 -10.91 5.95 15.48
N ALA A 63 -9.73 5.40 15.22
CA ALA A 63 -8.48 5.82 15.87
C ALA A 63 -7.92 7.15 15.31
N GLY A 64 -8.51 7.70 14.25
CA GLY A 64 -8.12 8.96 13.62
C GLY A 64 -7.51 8.73 12.23
N SER A 65 -8.08 9.44 11.26
CA SER A 65 -7.72 9.40 9.85
C SER A 65 -6.36 10.04 9.59
N LYS A 66 -5.57 9.46 8.69
CA LYS A 66 -4.40 10.14 8.11
C LYS A 66 -4.44 10.09 6.60
N ALA A 67 -3.59 9.29 5.95
CA ALA A 67 -3.37 9.35 4.52
C ALA A 67 -3.27 7.95 3.92
N PHE A 68 -3.89 7.81 2.75
CA PHE A 68 -3.76 6.66 1.89
C PHE A 68 -3.10 7.11 0.59
N TRP A 69 -2.09 6.39 0.14
CA TRP A 69 -1.50 6.62 -1.17
C TRP A 69 -0.97 5.32 -1.75
N ALA A 70 -1.26 5.06 -3.02
CA ALA A 70 -0.66 3.97 -3.78
C ALA A 70 -0.01 4.48 -5.05
N MET A 71 1.05 3.81 -5.47
CA MET A 71 1.73 3.98 -6.75
C MET A 71 1.81 2.64 -7.47
N ILE A 72 1.48 2.65 -8.76
CA ILE A 72 1.59 1.51 -9.67
C ILE A 72 2.46 1.92 -10.85
N LYS A 73 3.60 1.26 -11.01
CA LYS A 73 4.58 1.50 -12.06
C LYS A 73 5.02 0.20 -12.72
N LYS A 74 5.61 0.33 -13.91
CA LYS A 74 6.12 -0.81 -14.67
C LYS A 74 7.55 -1.16 -14.30
N GLU A 75 8.39 -0.15 -14.09
CA GLU A 75 9.82 -0.32 -13.94
C GLU A 75 10.20 -0.67 -12.50
N LEU A 76 11.07 -1.67 -12.36
CA LEU A 76 11.73 -2.01 -11.10
C LEU A 76 13.10 -1.34 -11.01
N SER A 77 13.53 -1.00 -9.81
CA SER A 77 14.91 -0.57 -9.55
C SER A 77 15.40 -1.19 -8.24
N GLN A 78 16.71 -1.08 -7.97
CA GLN A 78 17.26 -1.55 -6.70
C GLN A 78 16.63 -0.84 -5.48
N ARG A 79 16.29 0.45 -5.63
CA ARG A 79 15.64 1.24 -4.58
C ARG A 79 14.14 0.99 -4.49
N GLU A 80 13.53 0.59 -5.60
CA GLU A 80 12.09 0.37 -5.72
C GLU A 80 11.82 -0.98 -6.40
N PRO A 81 12.09 -2.10 -5.70
CA PRO A 81 11.95 -3.45 -6.25
C PRO A 81 10.49 -3.92 -6.19
N TYR A 82 9.55 -3.06 -6.61
CA TYR A 82 8.12 -3.31 -6.60
C TYR A 82 7.42 -2.64 -7.78
N HIS A 83 6.32 -3.23 -8.24
CA HIS A 83 5.40 -2.65 -9.21
C HIS A 83 4.31 -1.83 -8.50
N LEU A 84 3.86 -2.31 -7.34
CA LEU A 84 2.90 -1.63 -6.48
C LEU A 84 3.57 -1.23 -5.17
N PHE A 85 3.33 -0.01 -4.74
CA PHE A 85 3.58 0.46 -3.40
C PHE A 85 2.31 1.10 -2.85
N ILE A 86 1.95 0.80 -1.61
CA ILE A 86 0.87 1.46 -0.89
C ILE A 86 1.39 1.89 0.47
N ARG A 87 1.12 3.13 0.86
CA ARG A 87 1.34 3.64 2.20
C ARG A 87 0.01 3.79 2.93
N PHE A 88 -0.03 3.17 4.11
CA PHE A 88 -1.07 3.32 5.11
C PHE A 88 -0.50 4.15 6.25
N ASP A 89 -0.72 5.46 6.21
CA ASP A 89 -0.54 6.30 7.39
C ASP A 89 -1.87 6.23 8.15
N MET A 90 -1.87 5.64 9.33
CA MET A 90 -3.07 5.52 10.16
C MET A 90 -2.70 5.39 11.64
N ASN A 91 -3.66 5.70 12.50
CA ASN A 91 -3.52 5.42 13.92
C ASN A 91 -4.11 4.05 14.24
N ALA A 92 -3.64 3.44 15.32
CA ALA A 92 -4.26 2.25 15.90
C ALA A 92 -4.21 2.30 17.42
N GLU A 93 -5.17 1.61 18.03
CA GLU A 93 -5.20 1.41 19.47
C GLU A 93 -4.36 0.18 19.85
N GLY A 94 -3.62 0.29 20.96
CA GLY A 94 -2.77 -0.77 21.49
C GLY A 94 -2.30 -0.43 22.91
N GLU A 95 -1.83 -1.42 23.65
CA GLU A 95 -1.19 -1.19 24.96
C GLU A 95 0.19 -0.54 24.76
N THR A 96 0.90 -0.97 23.72
CA THR A 96 2.17 -0.40 23.25
C THR A 96 2.12 0.00 21.77
N ILE A 97 3.12 0.76 21.33
CA ILE A 97 3.32 1.04 19.89
C ILE A 97 3.56 -0.23 19.08
N GLY A 98 4.17 -1.26 19.67
CA GLY A 98 4.40 -2.55 19.03
C GLY A 98 3.09 -3.29 18.74
N ASP A 99 2.15 -3.25 19.69
CA ASP A 99 0.83 -3.86 19.52
C ASP A 99 0.02 -3.13 18.46
N ALA A 100 0.00 -1.80 18.50
CA ALA A 100 -0.69 -0.99 17.50
C ALA A 100 -0.16 -1.25 16.09
N ARG A 101 1.17 -1.40 15.92
CA ARG A 101 1.78 -1.73 14.63
C ARG A 101 1.44 -3.15 14.17
N THR A 102 1.51 -4.13 15.07
CA THR A 102 1.13 -5.51 14.78
C THR A 102 -0.33 -5.58 14.33
N ASN A 103 -1.24 -4.89 15.01
CA ASN A 103 -2.66 -4.84 14.65
C ASN A 103 -2.88 -4.26 13.25
N VAL A 104 -2.20 -3.16 12.91
CA VAL A 104 -2.30 -2.58 11.55
C VAL A 104 -1.73 -3.54 10.51
N LYS A 105 -0.57 -4.14 10.77
CA LYS A 105 0.03 -5.11 9.85
C LYS A 105 -0.93 -6.27 9.56
N SER A 106 -1.46 -6.91 10.60
CA SER A 106 -2.42 -8.01 10.47
C SER A 106 -3.66 -7.57 9.71
N TRP A 107 -4.21 -6.39 10.01
CA TRP A 107 -5.36 -5.86 9.29
C TRP A 107 -5.07 -5.67 7.79
N ILE A 108 -3.90 -5.12 7.42
CA ILE A 108 -3.49 -4.96 6.01
C ILE A 108 -3.32 -6.33 5.34
N GLU A 109 -2.68 -7.29 6.01
CA GLU A 109 -2.46 -8.63 5.46
C GLU A 109 -3.78 -9.37 5.23
N GLU A 110 -4.67 -9.36 6.21
CA GLU A 110 -5.96 -10.05 6.14
C GLU A 110 -6.91 -9.39 5.15
N ASN A 111 -6.98 -8.06 5.16
CA ASN A 111 -8.01 -7.34 4.42
C ASN A 111 -7.54 -6.84 3.05
N ILE A 112 -6.32 -6.34 2.95
CA ILE A 112 -5.87 -5.68 1.72
C ILE A 112 -5.10 -6.68 0.86
N ALA A 113 -4.09 -7.33 1.42
CA ALA A 113 -3.23 -8.23 0.67
C ALA A 113 -4.05 -9.40 0.08
N THR A 114 -4.97 -9.98 0.84
CA THR A 114 -5.86 -11.05 0.37
C THR A 114 -6.72 -10.62 -0.82
N ARG A 115 -7.29 -9.40 -0.78
CA ARG A 115 -8.14 -8.88 -1.86
C ARG A 115 -7.34 -8.59 -3.13
N ILE A 116 -6.16 -7.98 -3.00
CA ILE A 116 -5.27 -7.73 -4.14
C ILE A 116 -4.83 -9.05 -4.79
N LYS A 117 -4.46 -10.06 -4.00
CA LYS A 117 -4.08 -11.39 -4.51
C LYS A 117 -5.23 -12.10 -5.23
N LYS A 118 -6.48 -11.82 -4.85
CA LYS A 118 -7.67 -12.41 -5.49
C LYS A 118 -7.96 -11.79 -6.86
N ASN A 119 -7.68 -10.50 -7.03
CA ASN A 119 -8.06 -9.73 -8.23
C ASN A 119 -6.88 -9.47 -9.19
N THR A 120 -5.65 -9.78 -8.79
CA THR A 120 -4.44 -9.56 -9.59
C THR A 120 -3.46 -10.71 -9.41
N ALA A 121 -2.76 -11.10 -10.48
CA ALA A 121 -1.69 -12.09 -10.42
C ALA A 121 -0.43 -11.48 -9.79
N VAL A 122 -0.09 -11.94 -8.59
CA VAL A 122 0.99 -11.38 -7.76
C VAL A 122 2.08 -12.40 -7.54
N LYS A 123 3.31 -12.08 -7.95
CA LYS A 123 4.51 -12.89 -7.73
C LYS A 123 5.01 -12.75 -6.29
N THR A 124 5.12 -11.53 -5.78
CA THR A 124 5.45 -11.27 -4.37
C THR A 124 4.59 -10.16 -3.80
N LEU A 125 4.21 -10.28 -2.51
CA LEU A 125 3.50 -9.24 -1.77
C LEU A 125 4.00 -9.25 -0.33
N LYS A 126 4.40 -8.10 0.19
CA LYS A 126 4.88 -7.94 1.56
C LYS A 126 4.23 -6.74 2.23
N VAL A 127 3.91 -6.88 3.52
CA VAL A 127 3.55 -5.76 4.40
C VAL A 127 4.75 -5.48 5.29
N LEU A 128 5.21 -4.24 5.24
CA LEU A 128 6.48 -3.78 5.78
C LEU A 128 6.26 -2.52 6.61
N GLN A 129 7.11 -2.32 7.61
CA GLN A 129 7.29 -1.02 8.25
C GLN A 129 8.24 -0.15 7.42
N PRO A 130 8.26 1.18 7.65
CA PRO A 130 9.08 2.09 6.86
C PRO A 130 10.58 1.80 6.84
N ASP A 131 11.11 1.24 7.91
CA ASP A 131 12.51 0.83 8.08
C ASP A 131 12.86 -0.47 7.34
N GLU A 132 11.88 -1.20 6.80
CA GLU A 132 12.10 -2.50 6.16
C GLU A 132 12.16 -2.44 4.61
N VAL A 133 11.84 -1.30 3.98
CA VAL A 133 11.73 -1.22 2.49
C VAL A 133 13.08 -1.11 1.79
N TYR A 134 13.95 -0.21 2.24
CA TYR A 134 15.29 -0.05 1.69
C TYR A 134 16.21 0.56 2.73
N LEU A 135 17.12 -0.26 3.25
CA LEU A 135 18.27 0.18 4.03
C LEU A 135 19.49 0.11 3.10
N PRO A 136 20.06 1.25 2.64
CA PRO A 136 21.33 1.21 1.93
C PRO A 136 22.36 0.56 2.85
N LYS A 137 23.13 -0.39 2.33
CA LYS A 137 24.32 -0.86 3.03
C LYS A 137 25.28 0.32 3.07
N LEU A 138 25.62 0.77 4.27
CA LEU A 138 26.76 1.67 4.46
C LEU A 138 28.00 0.79 4.29
N GLU A 139 28.74 1.00 3.19
CA GLU A 139 30.11 0.52 3.05
C GLU A 139 31.07 1.45 3.80
#